data_AF-A0A942L2D0-F1
#
_entry.id   AF-A0A942L2D0-F1
#
_cell.length_a   1.000
_cell.length_b   1.000
_cell.length_c   1.000
_cell.angle_alpha   90.00
_cell.angle_beta   90.00
_cell.angle_gamma   90.00
#
_symmetry.space_group_name_H-M   'P 1'
#
loop_
_entity.id
_entity.type
_entity.pdbx_description
1 polymer ?
#
loop_
_entity_poly.entity_id
_entity_poly.type
_entity_poly.pdbx_seq_one_letter_code
_entity_poly.pdbx_strand_id
1 'polypeptide(L)'
;MKRNLVLVVAVVALVAVVVFAAMSFLRPETKAYATLQVNPQFEFAVDRDNQVINVVALSEDAKQVMSDLRLAGRDLTEALKLVTEKTIALGLVAPNMEFVFLLRPATVGVDVQMLKELATRAKESISASLLAANLNTEVKAAVISKEMFELWKGNRYLLEAYADLAEMNVSEAVIREILTLAEQGLVDKTKFEEELHTVVAAMTDMIEAGLNEEHALAFLRRALALDSELDELSTIAAALIDVHEAGGNPEHLLKFMEEALRNGVTQETMLAELTTVAAAYIDMVEAGLTPDVAKSLLAEAMKADPALLEVTTVVAAAIDMVEAGQTEAEAIAKIQAAIKADPSLDTLGERLGVSDKDADKAKDQADSAEDTEGGGE
;
A
#
# COMPACT_ATOMS: atom_id res chain seq x y z
N MET A 1 -4.69 35.91 71.72
CA MET A 1 -5.10 36.37 70.36
C MET A 1 -4.03 36.16 69.30
N LYS A 2 -2.80 36.70 69.42
CA LYS A 2 -1.76 36.57 68.37
C LYS A 2 -1.41 35.11 67.99
N ARG A 3 -1.36 34.19 68.96
CA ARG A 3 -1.03 32.77 68.71
C ARG A 3 -2.08 32.03 67.88
N ASN A 4 -3.36 32.37 68.05
CA ASN A 4 -4.46 31.77 67.29
C ASN A 4 -4.52 32.36 65.87
N LEU A 5 -4.16 33.64 65.70
CA LEU A 5 -4.08 34.27 64.38
C LEU A 5 -2.98 33.65 63.51
N VAL A 6 -1.78 33.43 64.08
CA VAL A 6 -0.67 32.78 63.38
C VAL A 6 -1.04 31.36 62.94
N LEU A 7 -1.75 30.62 63.79
CA LEU A 7 -2.21 29.26 63.50
C LEU A 7 -3.25 29.24 62.36
N VAL A 8 -4.21 30.18 62.37
CA VAL A 8 -5.20 30.31 61.30
C VAL A 8 -4.53 30.67 59.97
N VAL A 9 -3.59 31.62 59.96
CA VAL A 9 -2.84 32.01 58.75
C VAL A 9 -2.03 30.83 58.20
N ALA A 10 -1.38 30.05 59.06
CA ALA A 10 -0.62 28.87 58.65
C ALA A 10 -1.51 27.77 58.04
N VAL A 11 -2.70 27.54 58.60
CA VAL A 11 -3.66 26.55 58.06
C VAL A 11 -4.22 27.01 56.71
N VAL A 12 -4.57 28.28 56.56
CA VAL A 12 -5.06 28.83 55.29
C VAL A 12 -3.98 28.75 54.21
N ALA A 13 -2.73 29.08 54.54
CA ALA A 13 -1.60 28.94 53.61
C ALA A 13 -1.37 27.48 53.21
N LEU A 14 -1.46 26.53 54.15
CA LEU A 14 -1.32 25.11 53.86
C LEU A 14 -2.45 24.60 52.95
N VAL A 15 -3.71 24.98 53.21
CA VAL A 15 -4.85 24.63 52.35
C VAL A 15 -4.67 25.21 50.95
N ALA A 16 -4.22 26.47 50.84
CA ALA A 16 -3.95 27.08 49.53
C ALA A 16 -2.86 26.33 48.75
N VAL A 17 -1.79 25.89 49.43
CA VAL A 17 -0.72 25.08 48.80
C VAL A 17 -1.24 23.70 48.38
N VAL A 18 -2.03 23.03 49.21
CA VAL A 18 -2.61 21.71 48.87
C VAL A 18 -3.60 21.84 47.72
N VAL A 19 -4.46 22.86 47.71
CA VAL A 19 -5.41 23.12 46.62
C VAL A 19 -4.66 23.49 45.34
N PHE A 20 -3.61 24.30 45.42
CA PHE A 20 -2.77 24.65 44.26
C PHE A 20 -2.01 23.44 43.70
N ALA A 21 -1.45 22.60 44.57
CA ALA A 21 -0.80 21.36 44.18
C ALA A 21 -1.81 20.39 43.56
N ALA A 22 -2.98 20.19 44.19
CA ALA A 22 -4.05 19.37 43.64
C ALA A 22 -4.53 19.88 42.29
N MET A 23 -4.75 21.19 42.12
CA MET A 23 -5.11 21.78 40.83
C MET A 23 -4.03 21.64 39.76
N SER A 24 -2.75 21.53 40.17
CA SER A 24 -1.64 21.28 39.23
C SER A 24 -1.57 19.82 38.80
N PHE A 25 -1.86 18.87 39.71
CA PHE A 25 -1.96 17.44 39.40
C PHE A 25 -3.26 17.06 38.66
N LEU A 26 -4.31 17.86 38.82
CA LEU A 26 -5.61 17.67 38.15
C LEU A 26 -5.66 18.28 36.75
N ARG A 27 -4.56 18.86 36.24
CA ARG A 27 -4.55 19.32 34.84
C ARG A 27 -4.62 18.09 33.93
N PRO A 28 -5.66 17.96 33.09
CA PRO A 28 -5.74 16.85 32.18
C PRO A 28 -4.54 16.92 31.23
N GLU A 29 -3.73 15.87 31.24
CA GLU A 29 -2.60 15.71 30.33
C GLU A 29 -3.10 15.10 29.04
N THR A 30 -2.72 15.70 27.90
CA THR A 30 -3.04 15.15 26.59
C THR A 30 -2.29 13.83 26.41
N LYS A 31 -3.05 12.76 26.24
CA LYS A 31 -2.56 11.40 25.95
C LYS A 31 -2.51 11.15 24.46
N ALA A 32 -3.48 11.65 23.72
CA ALA A 32 -3.57 11.46 22.29
C ALA A 32 -4.16 12.68 21.60
N TYR A 33 -3.86 12.80 20.32
CA TYR A 33 -4.57 13.70 19.42
C TYR A 33 -5.38 12.86 18.44
N ALA A 34 -6.66 13.16 18.32
CA ALA A 34 -7.55 12.52 17.36
C ALA A 34 -7.83 13.50 16.23
N THR A 35 -7.72 13.08 14.97
CA THR A 35 -8.06 13.89 13.80
C THR A 35 -9.24 13.26 13.10
N LEU A 36 -10.29 14.06 12.84
CA LEU A 36 -11.44 13.65 12.03
C LEU A 36 -11.41 14.44 10.72
N GLN A 37 -11.32 13.73 9.60
CA GLN A 37 -11.36 14.30 8.26
C GLN A 37 -12.57 13.74 7.51
N VAL A 38 -13.49 14.64 7.19
CA VAL A 38 -14.50 14.40 6.16
C VAL A 38 -14.53 15.52 5.11
N ASN A 39 -14.14 16.74 5.53
CA ASN A 39 -14.50 18.05 4.97
C ASN A 39 -15.81 18.57 5.57
N PRO A 40 -15.79 19.13 6.81
CA PRO A 40 -14.68 19.75 7.53
C PRO A 40 -13.65 18.85 8.23
N GLN A 41 -12.58 19.46 8.77
CA GLN A 41 -11.49 18.79 9.49
C GLN A 41 -11.35 19.30 10.95
N PHE A 42 -11.14 18.38 11.89
CA PHE A 42 -11.07 18.65 13.33
C PHE A 42 -9.90 17.92 13.99
N GLU A 43 -9.28 18.55 14.99
CA GLU A 43 -8.30 17.91 15.87
C GLU A 43 -8.76 17.98 17.33
N PHE A 44 -8.81 16.84 18.00
CA PHE A 44 -9.20 16.70 19.41
C PHE A 44 -7.97 16.36 20.25
N ALA A 45 -7.72 17.12 21.29
CA ALA A 45 -6.78 16.71 22.34
C ALA A 45 -7.55 15.86 23.36
N VAL A 46 -7.07 14.66 23.64
CA VAL A 46 -7.78 13.66 24.45
C VAL A 46 -6.92 13.24 25.64
N ASP A 47 -7.52 13.14 26.82
CA ASP A 47 -6.83 12.75 28.06
C ASP A 47 -6.76 11.22 28.25
N ARG A 48 -6.29 10.81 29.44
CA ARG A 48 -6.10 9.41 29.79
C ARG A 48 -7.39 8.60 29.87
N ASP A 49 -8.48 9.26 30.25
CA ASP A 49 -9.82 8.68 30.40
C ASP A 49 -10.65 8.80 29.11
N ASN A 50 -9.98 9.13 27.99
CA ASN A 50 -10.57 9.36 26.67
C ASN A 50 -11.52 10.57 26.63
N GLN A 51 -11.38 11.51 27.57
CA GLN A 51 -12.16 12.73 27.57
C GLN A 51 -11.48 13.80 26.71
N VAL A 52 -12.29 14.57 25.99
CA VAL A 52 -11.84 15.68 25.17
C VAL A 52 -11.38 16.83 26.08
N ILE A 53 -10.11 17.20 25.98
CA ILE A 53 -9.54 18.37 26.65
C ILE A 53 -9.88 19.63 25.86
N ASN A 54 -9.68 19.58 24.55
CA ASN A 54 -9.89 20.68 23.63
C ASN A 54 -10.17 20.16 22.22
N VAL A 55 -10.80 20.99 21.38
CA VAL A 55 -11.01 20.73 19.96
C VAL A 55 -10.58 21.94 19.15
N VAL A 56 -9.82 21.71 18.08
CA VAL A 56 -9.37 22.72 17.13
C VAL A 56 -10.06 22.45 15.79
N ALA A 57 -10.72 23.47 15.25
CA ALA A 57 -11.21 23.45 13.88
C ALA A 57 -10.05 23.75 12.93
N LEU A 58 -9.80 22.83 11.99
CA LEU A 58 -8.73 22.95 11.00
C LEU A 58 -9.20 23.59 9.69
N SER A 59 -10.52 23.78 9.51
CA SER A 59 -11.13 24.49 8.38
C SER A 59 -12.17 25.53 8.83
N GLU A 60 -12.60 26.43 7.94
CA GLU A 60 -13.67 27.39 8.25
C GLU A 60 -15.02 26.69 8.48
N ASP A 61 -15.36 25.71 7.66
CA ASP A 61 -16.56 24.88 7.84
C ASP A 61 -16.54 24.14 9.19
N ALA A 62 -15.35 23.75 9.67
CA ALA A 62 -15.20 23.13 10.99
C ALA A 62 -15.58 24.11 12.10
N LYS A 63 -15.25 25.40 11.97
CA LYS A 63 -15.66 26.42 12.95
C LYS A 63 -17.17 26.58 12.99
N GLN A 64 -17.84 26.49 11.84
CA GLN A 64 -19.30 26.53 11.76
C GLN A 64 -19.92 25.29 12.43
N VAL A 65 -19.37 24.10 12.22
CA VAL A 65 -19.82 22.89 12.93
C VAL A 65 -19.66 23.05 14.45
N MET A 66 -18.55 23.65 14.91
CA MET A 66 -18.27 23.81 16.33
C MET A 66 -18.99 24.97 17.03
N SER A 67 -19.67 25.87 16.31
CA SER A 67 -20.11 27.18 16.83
C SER A 67 -21.00 27.15 18.08
N ASP A 68 -21.61 25.99 18.39
CA ASP A 68 -22.49 25.80 19.56
C ASP A 68 -22.25 24.46 20.29
N LEU A 69 -21.17 23.75 19.94
CA LEU A 69 -20.87 22.45 20.55
C LEU A 69 -19.99 22.61 21.79
N ARG A 70 -20.46 22.04 22.91
CA ARG A 70 -19.65 21.90 24.13
C ARG A 70 -19.02 20.52 24.17
N LEU A 71 -17.80 20.42 23.66
CA LEU A 71 -17.10 19.14 23.49
C LEU A 71 -16.12 18.84 24.62
N ALA A 72 -15.51 19.86 25.25
CA ALA A 72 -14.57 19.65 26.35
C ALA A 72 -15.22 18.95 27.55
N GLY A 73 -14.53 17.96 28.11
CA GLY A 73 -14.97 17.09 29.20
C GLY A 73 -15.86 15.91 28.78
N ARG A 74 -16.21 15.77 27.50
CA ARG A 74 -16.98 14.63 26.98
C ARG A 74 -16.09 13.47 26.61
N ASP A 75 -16.62 12.26 26.64
CA ASP A 75 -15.97 11.11 26.01
C ASP A 75 -15.78 11.38 24.50
N LEU A 76 -14.62 11.00 23.96
CA LEU A 76 -14.27 11.24 22.56
C LEU A 76 -15.31 10.69 21.60
N THR A 77 -15.88 9.50 21.85
CA THR A 77 -16.88 8.89 20.95
C THR A 77 -18.17 9.69 20.95
N GLU A 78 -18.61 10.21 22.11
CA GLU A 78 -19.76 11.12 22.21
C GLU A 78 -19.48 12.44 21.49
N ALA A 79 -18.28 13.00 21.64
CA ALA A 79 -17.88 14.22 20.95
C ALA A 79 -17.87 14.04 19.42
N LEU A 80 -17.33 12.93 18.92
CA LEU A 80 -17.31 12.59 17.49
C LEU A 80 -18.71 12.39 16.94
N LYS A 81 -19.59 11.72 17.70
CA LYS A 81 -21.01 11.59 17.36
C LYS A 81 -21.66 12.96 17.15
N LEU A 82 -21.52 13.87 18.12
CA LEU A 82 -22.11 15.22 18.05
C LEU A 82 -21.57 16.03 16.87
N VAL A 83 -20.26 15.95 16.61
CA VAL A 83 -19.61 16.61 15.47
C VAL A 83 -20.13 16.03 14.16
N THR A 84 -20.23 14.71 14.04
CA THR A 84 -20.72 14.02 12.84
C THR A 84 -22.18 14.39 12.55
N GLU A 85 -23.06 14.29 13.55
CA GLU A 85 -24.48 14.66 13.43
C GLU A 85 -24.66 16.13 13.02
N LYS A 86 -23.87 17.04 13.60
CA LYS A 86 -23.90 18.46 13.25
C LYS A 86 -23.39 18.71 11.84
N THR A 87 -22.35 18.00 11.40
CA THR A 87 -21.80 18.08 10.05
C THR A 87 -22.84 17.63 9.01
N ILE A 88 -23.52 16.52 9.27
CA ILE A 88 -24.65 16.03 8.46
C ILE A 88 -25.78 17.06 8.42
N ALA A 89 -26.18 17.60 9.57
CA ALA A 89 -27.28 18.56 9.67
C ALA A 89 -27.01 19.88 8.92
N LEU A 90 -25.74 20.25 8.74
CA LEU A 90 -25.33 21.40 7.94
C LEU A 90 -25.23 21.10 6.43
N GLY A 91 -25.48 19.85 6.01
CA GLY A 91 -25.38 19.43 4.61
C GLY A 91 -23.96 19.33 4.10
N LEU A 92 -22.98 19.17 5.01
CA LEU A 92 -21.55 19.11 4.67
C LEU A 92 -21.08 17.68 4.36
N VAL A 93 -21.98 16.70 4.37
CA VAL A 93 -21.68 15.30 4.03
C VAL A 93 -22.45 14.95 2.76
N ALA A 94 -21.72 14.58 1.70
CA ALA A 94 -22.30 14.06 0.46
C ALA A 94 -22.38 12.53 0.50
N PRO A 95 -23.26 11.90 -0.30
CA PRO A 95 -23.18 10.47 -0.54
C PRO A 95 -21.79 10.07 -1.01
N ASN A 96 -21.28 8.93 -0.55
CA ASN A 96 -19.96 8.38 -0.90
C ASN A 96 -18.75 9.24 -0.46
N MET A 97 -18.96 10.29 0.35
CA MET A 97 -17.86 11.02 0.96
C MET A 97 -17.25 10.16 2.06
N GLU A 98 -15.94 9.97 2.11
CA GLU A 98 -15.28 9.16 3.13
C GLU A 98 -15.03 9.91 4.45
N PHE A 99 -15.12 9.19 5.57
CA PHE A 99 -14.69 9.67 6.88
C PHE A 99 -13.38 8.99 7.28
N VAL A 100 -12.32 9.77 7.44
CA VAL A 100 -11.04 9.28 7.94
C VAL A 100 -10.82 9.76 9.38
N PHE A 101 -10.65 8.82 10.30
CA PHE A 101 -10.39 9.10 11.71
C PHE A 101 -9.03 8.56 12.15
N LEU A 102 -8.13 9.44 12.55
CA LEU A 102 -6.78 9.06 12.98
C LEU A 102 -6.53 9.38 14.45
N LEU A 103 -5.87 8.46 15.16
CA LEU A 103 -5.38 8.69 16.52
C LEU A 103 -3.85 8.67 16.56
N ARG A 104 -3.23 9.70 17.13
CA ARG A 104 -1.79 9.71 17.41
C ARG A 104 -1.50 9.82 18.91
N PRO A 105 -0.50 9.10 19.44
CA PRO A 105 -0.06 9.29 20.81
C PRO A 105 0.59 10.67 20.98
N ALA A 106 0.31 11.34 22.10
CA ALA A 106 0.91 12.64 22.41
C ALA A 106 2.38 12.51 22.86
N THR A 107 2.74 11.37 23.45
CA THR A 107 4.08 11.07 23.97
C THR A 107 4.44 9.61 23.73
N VAL A 108 5.75 9.32 23.80
CA VAL A 108 6.26 7.94 23.76
C VAL A 108 5.81 7.19 25.01
N GLY A 109 5.37 5.94 24.85
CA GLY A 109 4.93 5.07 25.96
C GLY A 109 3.43 5.04 26.20
N VAL A 110 2.63 5.74 25.37
CA VAL A 110 1.18 5.51 25.30
C VAL A 110 0.92 4.12 24.73
N ASP A 111 0.01 3.37 25.36
CA ASP A 111 -0.39 2.04 24.91
C ASP A 111 -1.11 2.10 23.56
N VAL A 112 -0.46 1.57 22.52
CA VAL A 112 -0.98 1.54 21.15
C VAL A 112 -2.22 0.65 21.05
N GLN A 113 -2.29 -0.45 21.79
CA GLN A 113 -3.44 -1.37 21.73
C GLN A 113 -4.71 -0.70 22.22
N MET A 114 -4.59 0.03 23.33
CA MET A 114 -5.70 0.82 23.87
C MET A 114 -6.09 1.99 22.93
N LEU A 115 -5.16 2.55 22.14
CA LEU A 115 -5.52 3.51 21.09
C LEU A 115 -6.26 2.83 19.92
N LYS A 116 -5.89 1.60 19.55
CA LYS A 116 -6.60 0.82 18.52
C LYS A 116 -8.04 0.54 18.96
N GLU A 117 -8.25 0.14 20.21
CA GLU A 117 -9.59 -0.05 20.78
C GLU A 117 -10.42 1.25 20.79
N LEU A 118 -9.79 2.39 21.09
CA LEU A 118 -10.44 3.70 21.01
C LEU A 118 -10.79 4.07 19.55
N ALA A 119 -9.90 3.77 18.60
CA ALA A 119 -10.15 3.98 17.17
C ALA A 119 -11.35 3.17 16.67
N THR A 120 -11.45 1.89 17.07
CA THR A 120 -12.58 1.03 16.72
C THR A 120 -13.90 1.58 17.27
N ARG A 121 -13.95 1.96 18.56
CA ARG A 121 -15.16 2.55 19.16
C ARG A 121 -15.55 3.88 18.49
N ALA A 122 -14.56 4.68 18.10
CA ALA A 122 -14.79 5.92 17.35
C ALA A 122 -15.37 5.64 15.96
N LYS A 123 -14.81 4.69 15.20
CA LYS A 123 -15.31 4.23 13.90
C LYS A 123 -16.78 3.80 14.02
N GLU A 124 -17.10 2.91 14.95
CA GLU A 124 -18.46 2.44 15.21
C GLU A 124 -19.43 3.58 15.53
N SER A 125 -19.00 4.55 16.36
CA SER A 125 -19.84 5.69 16.73
C SER A 125 -20.13 6.61 15.55
N ILE A 126 -19.14 6.89 14.69
CA ILE A 126 -19.30 7.71 13.49
C ILE A 126 -20.20 6.98 12.48
N SER A 127 -19.93 5.69 12.21
CA SER A 127 -20.75 4.86 11.31
C SER A 127 -22.21 4.80 11.76
N ALA A 128 -22.48 4.68 13.06
CA ALA A 128 -23.84 4.67 13.59
C ALA A 128 -24.58 6.00 13.31
N SER A 129 -23.90 7.14 13.43
CA SER A 129 -24.49 8.44 13.09
C SER A 129 -24.80 8.59 11.60
N LEU A 130 -23.91 8.08 10.74
CA LEU A 130 -24.10 8.11 9.28
C LEU A 130 -25.29 7.23 8.87
N LEU A 131 -25.35 6.00 9.40
CA LEU A 131 -26.43 5.08 9.14
C LEU A 131 -27.79 5.64 9.61
N ALA A 132 -27.83 6.29 10.78
CA ALA A 132 -29.04 6.95 11.29
C ALA A 132 -29.54 8.09 10.37
N ALA A 133 -28.65 8.68 9.58
CA ALA A 133 -28.97 9.68 8.56
C ALA A 133 -29.26 9.08 7.16
N ASN A 134 -29.28 7.74 7.03
CA ASN A 134 -29.36 7.01 5.76
C ASN A 134 -28.20 7.32 4.80
N LEU A 135 -27.01 7.57 5.33
CA LEU A 135 -25.78 7.74 4.55
C LEU A 135 -24.99 6.43 4.62
N ASN A 136 -24.83 5.76 3.47
CA ASN A 136 -23.99 4.57 3.35
C ASN A 136 -22.57 5.00 2.98
N THR A 137 -21.88 5.54 3.98
CA THR A 137 -20.54 6.10 3.85
C THR A 137 -19.55 5.23 4.61
N GLU A 138 -18.39 5.00 4.00
CA GLU A 138 -17.28 4.31 4.66
C GLU A 138 -16.60 5.20 5.71
N VAL A 139 -16.21 4.57 6.81
CA VAL A 139 -15.45 5.20 7.89
C VAL A 139 -14.16 4.42 8.07
N LYS A 140 -13.03 5.03 7.73
CA LYS A 140 -11.68 4.48 7.92
C LYS A 140 -11.13 4.97 9.26
N ALA A 141 -10.52 4.09 10.04
CA ALA A 141 -9.96 4.47 11.33
C ALA A 141 -8.64 3.79 11.65
N ALA A 142 -7.62 4.59 11.97
CA ALA A 142 -6.28 4.08 12.23
C ALA A 142 -5.56 4.79 13.39
N VAL A 143 -4.59 4.08 13.96
CA VAL A 143 -3.62 4.65 14.90
C VAL A 143 -2.32 4.90 14.17
N ILE A 144 -1.78 6.10 14.32
CA ILE A 144 -0.61 6.58 13.61
C ILE A 144 0.46 7.01 14.61
N SER A 145 1.73 6.81 14.25
CA SER A 145 2.82 7.37 15.06
C SER A 145 2.88 8.89 14.91
N LYS A 146 3.61 9.53 15.84
CA LYS A 146 3.86 10.96 15.75
C LYS A 146 4.68 11.27 14.49
N GLU A 147 5.65 10.44 14.19
CA GLU A 147 6.55 10.61 13.05
C GLU A 147 5.78 10.53 11.73
N MET A 148 4.86 9.56 11.58
CA MET A 148 3.99 9.47 10.40
C MET A 148 3.04 10.65 10.29
N PHE A 149 2.50 11.13 11.41
CA PHE A 149 1.67 12.32 11.40
C PHE A 149 2.42 13.57 10.91
N GLU A 150 3.68 13.74 11.33
CA GLU A 150 4.49 14.88 10.88
C GLU A 150 4.86 14.77 9.39
N LEU A 151 5.13 13.56 8.88
CA LEU A 151 5.27 13.31 7.43
C LEU A 151 3.98 13.67 6.68
N TRP A 152 2.83 13.32 7.26
CA TRP A 152 1.52 13.60 6.66
C TRP A 152 1.15 15.09 6.63
N LYS A 153 1.50 15.87 7.65
CA LYS A 153 1.00 17.26 7.82
C LYS A 153 1.27 18.18 6.61
N GLY A 154 2.16 17.80 5.70
CA GLY A 154 2.41 18.48 4.43
C GLY A 154 1.59 18.02 3.22
N ASN A 155 0.91 16.86 3.28
CA ASN A 155 0.33 16.17 2.11
C ASN A 155 -1.09 15.61 2.43
N ARG A 156 -2.13 16.35 2.01
CA ARG A 156 -3.54 16.08 2.37
C ARG A 156 -4.08 14.72 1.90
N TYR A 157 -3.52 14.13 0.84
CA TYR A 157 -3.98 12.89 0.24
C TYR A 157 -3.53 11.62 0.98
N LEU A 158 -2.54 11.72 1.90
CA LEU A 158 -1.96 10.51 2.51
C LEU A 158 -2.76 9.92 3.68
N LEU A 159 -3.76 10.59 4.30
CA LEU A 159 -4.41 9.97 5.48
C LEU A 159 -5.26 8.77 5.11
N GLU A 160 -5.95 8.88 3.97
CA GLU A 160 -6.85 7.84 3.51
C GLU A 160 -6.04 6.60 3.18
N ALA A 161 -5.05 6.74 2.30
CA ALA A 161 -4.09 5.69 2.00
C ALA A 161 -3.35 5.16 3.23
N TYR A 162 -3.00 6.01 4.21
CA TYR A 162 -2.44 5.53 5.47
C TYR A 162 -3.44 4.68 6.23
N ALA A 163 -4.70 5.11 6.32
CA ALA A 163 -5.72 4.36 7.03
C ALA A 163 -5.94 3.00 6.36
N ASP A 164 -5.94 2.94 5.03
CA ASP A 164 -6.02 1.71 4.26
C ASP A 164 -4.82 0.79 4.56
N LEU A 165 -3.60 1.30 4.44
CA LEU A 165 -2.36 0.58 4.80
C LEU A 165 -2.36 0.06 6.24
N ALA A 166 -2.88 0.86 7.17
CA ALA A 166 -2.94 0.50 8.58
C ALA A 166 -4.01 -0.56 8.87
N GLU A 167 -5.16 -0.54 8.19
CA GLU A 167 -6.18 -1.60 8.27
C GLU A 167 -5.62 -2.94 7.74
N MET A 168 -4.69 -2.88 6.79
CA MET A 168 -3.97 -4.03 6.22
C MET A 168 -2.80 -4.53 7.08
N ASN A 169 -2.57 -3.95 8.26
CA ASN A 169 -1.43 -4.25 9.14
C ASN A 169 -0.04 -4.04 8.51
N VAL A 170 0.08 -3.21 7.47
CA VAL A 170 1.38 -2.87 6.88
C VAL A 170 2.22 -2.10 7.90
N SER A 171 3.48 -2.52 8.09
CA SER A 171 4.34 -1.86 9.08
C SER A 171 4.62 -0.40 8.75
N GLU A 172 4.75 0.43 9.78
CA GLU A 172 5.05 1.86 9.63
C GLU A 172 6.36 2.12 8.86
N ALA A 173 7.33 1.21 8.97
CA ALA A 173 8.60 1.28 8.26
C ALA A 173 8.40 1.19 6.73
N VAL A 174 7.51 0.28 6.30
CA VAL A 174 7.12 0.14 4.90
C VAL A 174 6.42 1.40 4.40
N ILE A 175 5.41 1.89 5.14
CA ILE A 175 4.65 3.08 4.72
C ILE A 175 5.59 4.27 4.55
N ARG A 176 6.51 4.46 5.51
CA ARG A 176 7.52 5.50 5.44
C ARG A 176 8.40 5.37 4.19
N GLU A 177 8.79 4.16 3.85
CA GLU A 177 9.58 3.96 2.65
C GLU A 177 8.79 4.31 1.39
N ILE A 178 7.55 3.84 1.25
CA ILE A 178 6.67 4.18 0.13
C ILE A 178 6.60 5.70 -0.07
N LEU A 179 6.41 6.45 1.02
CA LEU A 179 6.42 7.92 0.99
C LEU A 179 7.79 8.50 0.61
N THR A 180 8.88 7.90 1.11
CA THR A 180 10.24 8.32 0.80
C THR A 180 10.55 8.14 -0.69
N LEU A 181 10.05 7.07 -1.33
CA LEU A 181 10.23 6.85 -2.76
C LEU A 181 9.56 7.94 -3.60
N ALA A 182 8.36 8.38 -3.20
CA ALA A 182 7.69 9.50 -3.83
C ALA A 182 8.46 10.82 -3.66
N GLU A 183 9.01 11.08 -2.46
CA GLU A 183 9.82 12.27 -2.21
C GLU A 183 11.15 12.30 -2.99
N GLN A 184 11.72 11.13 -3.30
CA GLN A 184 12.94 11.01 -4.09
C GLN A 184 12.74 11.26 -5.59
N GLY A 185 11.50 11.46 -6.04
CA GLY A 185 11.17 11.70 -7.45
C GLY A 185 11.32 10.46 -8.32
N LEU A 186 11.22 9.26 -7.72
CA LEU A 186 11.13 8.00 -8.46
C LEU A 186 9.76 7.84 -9.13
N VAL A 187 8.76 8.56 -8.62
CA VAL A 187 7.41 8.61 -9.17
C VAL A 187 7.06 10.08 -9.38
N ASP A 188 6.30 10.39 -10.43
CA ASP A 188 5.69 11.71 -10.54
C ASP A 188 4.84 11.99 -9.29
N LYS A 189 5.09 13.11 -8.61
CA LYS A 189 4.45 13.38 -7.31
C LYS A 189 2.93 13.51 -7.44
N THR A 190 2.44 14.07 -8.54
CA THR A 190 1.01 14.25 -8.76
C THR A 190 0.35 12.91 -9.04
N LYS A 191 0.95 12.09 -9.93
CA LYS A 191 0.50 10.72 -10.17
C LYS A 191 0.55 9.88 -8.92
N PHE A 192 1.62 9.94 -8.15
CA PHE A 192 1.73 9.20 -6.88
C PHE A 192 0.65 9.62 -5.88
N GLU A 193 0.28 10.89 -5.81
CA GLU A 193 -0.81 11.34 -4.95
C GLU A 193 -2.18 10.83 -5.43
N GLU A 194 -2.40 10.74 -6.74
CA GLU A 194 -3.64 10.22 -7.35
C GLU A 194 -3.73 8.68 -7.25
N GLU A 195 -2.61 7.99 -7.46
CA GLU A 195 -2.48 6.54 -7.61
C GLU A 195 -1.82 5.87 -6.39
N LEU A 196 -1.75 6.57 -5.24
CA LEU A 196 -1.23 5.97 -4.01
C LEU A 196 -2.01 4.70 -3.65
N HIS A 197 -3.32 4.70 -3.89
CA HIS A 197 -4.16 3.53 -3.69
C HIS A 197 -3.70 2.33 -4.54
N THR A 198 -3.26 2.54 -5.79
CA THR A 198 -2.68 1.51 -6.67
C THR A 198 -1.37 0.97 -6.11
N VAL A 199 -0.51 1.83 -5.58
CA VAL A 199 0.74 1.44 -4.91
C VAL A 199 0.47 0.58 -3.66
N VAL A 200 -0.54 0.98 -2.88
CA VAL A 200 -0.98 0.25 -1.69
C VAL A 200 -1.60 -1.10 -2.07
N ALA A 201 -2.47 -1.14 -3.07
CA ALA A 201 -3.11 -2.35 -3.56
C ALA A 201 -2.06 -3.37 -4.05
N ALA A 202 -1.16 -2.94 -4.95
CA ALA A 202 -0.08 -3.78 -5.45
C ALA A 202 0.78 -4.38 -4.32
N MET A 203 1.12 -3.57 -3.30
CA MET A 203 1.89 -4.07 -2.16
C MET A 203 1.10 -5.06 -1.32
N THR A 204 -0.19 -4.81 -1.15
CA THR A 204 -1.08 -5.68 -0.38
C THR A 204 -1.22 -7.03 -1.07
N ASP A 205 -1.51 -7.03 -2.37
CA ASP A 205 -1.68 -8.25 -3.15
C ASP A 205 -0.42 -9.12 -3.08
N MET A 206 0.78 -8.50 -3.14
CA MET A 206 2.04 -9.21 -2.93
C MET A 206 2.15 -9.84 -1.53
N ILE A 207 1.77 -9.12 -0.47
CA ILE A 207 1.81 -9.65 0.91
C ILE A 207 0.80 -10.79 1.09
N GLU A 208 -0.41 -10.66 0.54
CA GLU A 208 -1.46 -11.68 0.59
C GLU A 208 -1.06 -12.95 -0.18
N ALA A 209 -0.34 -12.81 -1.29
CA ALA A 209 0.28 -13.91 -2.02
C ALA A 209 1.43 -14.61 -1.25
N GLY A 210 1.82 -14.10 -0.07
CA GLY A 210 2.80 -14.73 0.81
C GLY A 210 4.21 -14.13 0.73
N LEU A 211 4.41 -13.04 -0.03
CA LEU A 211 5.66 -12.30 0.03
C LEU A 211 5.80 -11.62 1.40
N ASN A 212 6.99 -11.66 1.99
CA ASN A 212 7.25 -10.87 3.18
C ASN A 212 7.34 -9.37 2.84
N GLU A 213 7.11 -8.50 3.82
CA GLU A 213 7.12 -7.04 3.63
C GLU A 213 8.42 -6.51 3.00
N GLU A 214 9.58 -7.06 3.34
CA GLU A 214 10.88 -6.62 2.81
C GLU A 214 10.99 -6.93 1.31
N HIS A 215 10.55 -8.10 0.88
CA HIS A 215 10.52 -8.50 -0.52
C HIS A 215 9.49 -7.70 -1.32
N ALA A 216 8.25 -7.59 -0.81
CA ALA A 216 7.21 -6.80 -1.46
C ALA A 216 7.66 -5.33 -1.64
N LEU A 217 8.29 -4.74 -0.63
CA LEU A 217 8.85 -3.39 -0.73
C LEU A 217 10.02 -3.29 -1.72
N ALA A 218 10.93 -4.27 -1.72
CA ALA A 218 12.04 -4.29 -2.67
C ALA A 218 11.55 -4.41 -4.12
N PHE A 219 10.48 -5.18 -4.35
CA PHE A 219 9.85 -5.32 -5.65
C PHE A 219 9.09 -4.06 -6.06
N LEU A 220 8.32 -3.47 -5.14
CA LEU A 220 7.64 -2.21 -5.37
C LEU A 220 8.64 -1.11 -5.79
N ARG A 221 9.77 -0.98 -5.09
CA ARG A 221 10.83 -0.01 -5.46
C ARG A 221 11.31 -0.16 -6.91
N ARG A 222 11.45 -1.41 -7.37
CA ARG A 222 11.90 -1.69 -8.74
C ARG A 222 10.78 -1.48 -9.75
N ALA A 223 9.57 -1.91 -9.43
CA ALA A 223 8.39 -1.67 -10.26
C ALA A 223 8.17 -0.17 -10.48
N LEU A 224 8.23 0.65 -9.42
CA LEU A 224 8.14 2.11 -9.50
C LEU A 224 9.28 2.75 -10.32
N ALA A 225 10.46 2.13 -10.35
CA ALA A 225 11.56 2.60 -11.19
C ALA A 225 11.39 2.20 -12.67
N LEU A 226 10.63 1.13 -12.94
CA LEU A 226 10.29 0.66 -14.27
C LEU A 226 9.08 1.40 -14.83
N ASP A 227 8.12 1.77 -13.98
CA ASP A 227 6.92 2.51 -14.32
C ASP A 227 6.69 3.63 -13.31
N SER A 228 7.27 4.80 -13.62
CA SER A 228 7.13 6.00 -12.79
C SER A 228 5.78 6.70 -12.95
N GLU A 229 4.96 6.31 -13.94
CA GLU A 229 3.62 6.86 -14.19
C GLU A 229 2.52 6.07 -13.45
N LEU A 230 2.86 4.86 -12.97
CA LEU A 230 2.02 3.94 -12.21
C LEU A 230 0.91 3.25 -13.01
N ASP A 231 0.90 3.46 -14.33
CA ASP A 231 -0.15 2.97 -15.22
C ASP A 231 -0.12 1.43 -15.34
N GLU A 232 1.05 0.81 -15.16
CA GLU A 232 1.29 -0.64 -15.28
C GLU A 232 1.73 -1.30 -13.97
N LEU A 233 1.67 -0.57 -12.85
CA LEU A 233 2.14 -1.08 -11.56
C LEU A 233 1.36 -2.33 -11.12
N SER A 234 0.04 -2.35 -11.34
CA SER A 234 -0.81 -3.51 -11.07
C SER A 234 -0.41 -4.72 -11.92
N THR A 235 -0.16 -4.52 -13.21
CA THR A 235 0.32 -5.55 -14.15
C THR A 235 1.66 -6.13 -13.69
N ILE A 236 2.59 -5.27 -13.28
CA ILE A 236 3.89 -5.71 -12.74
C ILE A 236 3.70 -6.51 -11.44
N ALA A 237 2.86 -6.04 -10.53
CA ALA A 237 2.60 -6.73 -9.27
C ALA A 237 1.97 -8.11 -9.49
N ALA A 238 0.97 -8.21 -10.36
CA ALA A 238 0.32 -9.46 -10.74
C ALA A 238 1.33 -10.47 -11.31
N ALA A 239 2.16 -10.05 -12.27
CA ALA A 239 3.19 -10.93 -12.84
C ALA A 239 4.19 -11.45 -11.80
N LEU A 240 4.56 -10.63 -10.81
CA LEU A 240 5.45 -11.04 -9.72
C LEU A 240 4.78 -12.02 -8.76
N ILE A 241 3.49 -11.82 -8.50
CA ILE A 241 2.66 -12.72 -7.68
C ILE A 241 2.55 -14.08 -8.36
N ASP A 242 2.20 -14.13 -9.65
CA ASP A 242 2.08 -15.38 -10.41
C ASP A 242 3.39 -16.18 -10.40
N VAL A 243 4.52 -15.50 -10.62
CA VAL A 243 5.85 -16.12 -10.52
C VAL A 243 6.12 -16.66 -9.12
N HIS A 244 5.70 -15.96 -8.07
CA HIS A 244 5.88 -16.42 -6.70
C HIS A 244 5.02 -17.66 -6.39
N GLU A 245 3.75 -17.63 -6.77
CA GLU A 245 2.79 -18.72 -6.53
C GLU A 245 3.18 -20.01 -7.27
N ALA A 246 3.77 -19.88 -8.46
CA ALA A 246 4.36 -21.00 -9.21
C ALA A 246 5.66 -21.57 -8.58
N GLY A 247 6.12 -21.03 -7.44
CA GLY A 247 7.36 -21.43 -6.78
C GLY A 247 8.63 -20.85 -7.42
N GLY A 248 8.48 -19.88 -8.32
CA GLY A 248 9.57 -19.12 -8.92
C GLY A 248 10.17 -18.07 -7.96
N ASN A 249 11.21 -17.39 -8.43
CA ASN A 249 11.81 -16.25 -7.74
C ASN A 249 11.46 -14.97 -8.51
N PRO A 250 10.54 -14.11 -8.01
CA PRO A 250 10.14 -12.90 -8.71
C PRO A 250 11.31 -11.92 -8.96
N GLU A 251 12.39 -12.00 -8.17
CA GLU A 251 13.60 -11.20 -8.40
C GLU A 251 14.28 -11.53 -9.75
N HIS A 252 14.07 -12.73 -10.28
CA HIS A 252 14.60 -13.12 -11.58
C HIS A 252 13.87 -12.42 -12.72
N LEU A 253 12.54 -12.28 -12.61
CA LEU A 253 11.73 -11.54 -13.58
C LEU A 253 12.14 -10.06 -13.59
N LEU A 254 12.26 -9.42 -12.42
CA LEU A 254 12.71 -8.01 -12.34
C LEU A 254 14.11 -7.81 -12.91
N LYS A 255 15.07 -8.70 -12.57
CA LYS A 255 16.43 -8.63 -13.14
C LYS A 255 16.41 -8.81 -14.66
N PHE A 256 15.54 -9.68 -15.17
CA PHE A 256 15.35 -9.83 -16.61
C PHE A 256 14.84 -8.52 -17.23
N MET A 257 13.82 -7.88 -16.65
CA MET A 257 13.32 -6.60 -17.14
C MET A 257 14.39 -5.50 -17.14
N GLU A 258 15.15 -5.38 -16.06
CA GLU A 258 16.28 -4.44 -15.95
C GLU A 258 17.38 -4.73 -17.00
N GLU A 259 17.63 -5.99 -17.32
CA GLU A 259 18.56 -6.40 -18.38
C GLU A 259 18.00 -6.08 -19.77
N ALA A 260 16.70 -6.26 -20.00
CA ALA A 260 16.02 -5.93 -21.25
C ALA A 260 16.12 -4.45 -21.59
N LEU A 261 15.78 -3.59 -20.63
CA LEU A 261 15.90 -2.14 -20.79
C LEU A 261 17.35 -1.72 -21.10
N ARG A 262 18.33 -2.32 -20.42
CA ARG A 262 19.76 -2.06 -20.68
C ARG A 262 20.22 -2.51 -22.08
N ASN A 263 19.57 -3.53 -22.63
CA ASN A 263 19.85 -4.03 -23.98
C ASN A 263 19.03 -3.33 -25.08
N GLY A 264 18.25 -2.30 -24.72
CA GLY A 264 17.57 -1.44 -25.69
C GLY A 264 16.13 -1.84 -25.98
N VAL A 265 15.55 -2.80 -25.26
CA VAL A 265 14.10 -3.01 -25.24
C VAL A 265 13.46 -1.77 -24.63
N THR A 266 12.40 -1.25 -25.24
CA THR A 266 11.70 -0.07 -24.69
C THR A 266 10.88 -0.48 -23.48
N GLN A 267 10.62 0.47 -22.58
CA GLN A 267 9.73 0.24 -21.43
C GLN A 267 8.32 -0.18 -21.90
N GLU A 268 7.79 0.49 -22.92
CA GLU A 268 6.48 0.17 -23.52
C GLU A 268 6.42 -1.29 -24.03
N THR A 269 7.41 -1.74 -24.81
CA THR A 269 7.47 -3.14 -25.28
C THR A 269 7.65 -4.10 -24.11
N MET A 270 8.44 -3.75 -23.10
CA MET A 270 8.64 -4.61 -21.96
C MET A 270 7.37 -4.81 -21.15
N LEU A 271 6.61 -3.74 -20.91
CA LEU A 271 5.37 -3.80 -20.14
C LEU A 271 4.27 -4.51 -20.93
N ALA A 272 4.16 -4.25 -22.23
CA ALA A 272 3.22 -4.93 -23.11
C ALA A 272 3.42 -6.46 -23.14
N GLU A 273 4.67 -6.93 -23.05
CA GLU A 273 5.01 -8.36 -23.10
C GLU A 273 5.26 -8.98 -21.72
N LEU A 274 5.01 -8.23 -20.63
CA LEU A 274 5.35 -8.68 -19.28
C LEU A 274 4.60 -9.96 -18.88
N THR A 275 3.31 -10.02 -19.19
CA THR A 275 2.46 -11.20 -18.92
C THR A 275 2.94 -12.41 -19.70
N THR A 276 3.26 -12.24 -20.99
CA THR A 276 3.84 -13.29 -21.85
C THR A 276 5.17 -13.80 -21.28
N VAL A 277 6.07 -12.91 -20.87
CA VAL A 277 7.37 -13.26 -20.29
C VAL A 277 7.20 -13.96 -18.94
N ALA A 278 6.27 -13.52 -18.10
CA ALA A 278 5.99 -14.14 -16.81
C ALA A 278 5.42 -15.55 -16.98
N ALA A 279 4.44 -15.73 -17.87
CA ALA A 279 3.88 -17.04 -18.21
C ALA A 279 4.98 -17.98 -18.75
N ALA A 280 5.79 -17.50 -19.69
CA ALA A 280 6.94 -18.23 -20.22
C ALA A 280 7.93 -18.66 -19.12
N TYR A 281 8.19 -17.80 -18.13
CA TYR A 281 9.02 -18.13 -16.98
C TYR A 281 8.38 -19.23 -16.12
N ILE A 282 7.08 -19.10 -15.82
CA ILE A 282 6.31 -20.04 -15.01
C ILE A 282 6.29 -21.43 -15.67
N ASP A 283 5.96 -21.51 -16.96
CA ASP A 283 5.91 -22.77 -17.71
C ASP A 283 7.23 -23.54 -17.62
N MET A 284 8.37 -22.84 -17.73
CA MET A 284 9.69 -23.47 -17.58
C MET A 284 9.91 -24.00 -16.16
N VAL A 285 9.55 -23.23 -15.13
CA VAL A 285 9.71 -23.64 -13.73
C VAL A 285 8.81 -24.85 -13.41
N GLU A 286 7.57 -24.86 -13.90
CA GLU A 286 6.63 -25.98 -13.74
C GLU A 286 7.09 -27.23 -14.48
N ALA A 287 7.72 -27.08 -15.65
CA ALA A 287 8.38 -28.17 -16.38
C ALA A 287 9.65 -28.70 -15.68
N GLY A 288 10.03 -28.11 -14.55
CA GLY A 288 11.12 -28.56 -13.70
C GLY A 288 12.46 -27.91 -13.99
N LEU A 289 12.51 -26.87 -14.85
CA LEU A 289 13.73 -26.09 -15.05
C LEU A 289 13.99 -25.23 -13.81
N THR A 290 15.27 -25.13 -13.42
CA THR A 290 15.63 -24.22 -12.34
C THR A 290 15.38 -22.74 -12.71
N PRO A 291 15.01 -21.90 -11.72
CA PRO A 291 14.84 -20.45 -11.88
C PRO A 291 15.99 -19.73 -12.63
N ASP A 292 17.24 -20.12 -12.40
CA ASP A 292 18.41 -19.52 -13.06
C ASP A 292 18.49 -19.88 -14.55
N VAL A 293 18.06 -21.10 -14.90
CA VAL A 293 18.02 -21.60 -16.26
C VAL A 293 16.90 -20.94 -17.04
N ALA A 294 15.70 -20.87 -16.46
CA ALA A 294 14.56 -20.13 -17.03
C ALA A 294 14.95 -18.68 -17.35
N LYS A 295 15.53 -17.96 -16.38
CA LYS A 295 16.04 -16.59 -16.58
C LYS A 295 17.05 -16.50 -17.73
N SER A 296 18.01 -17.45 -17.78
CA SER A 296 19.06 -17.45 -18.80
C SER A 296 18.49 -17.67 -20.21
N LEU A 297 17.47 -18.52 -20.35
CA LEU A 297 16.80 -18.76 -21.63
C LEU A 297 16.02 -17.55 -22.11
N LEU A 298 15.26 -16.88 -21.22
CA LEU A 298 14.59 -15.61 -21.56
C LEU A 298 15.58 -14.54 -22.01
N ALA A 299 16.72 -14.42 -21.34
CA ALA A 299 17.76 -13.47 -21.72
C ALA A 299 18.36 -13.76 -23.11
N GLU A 300 18.42 -15.03 -23.53
CA GLU A 300 18.86 -15.40 -24.88
C GLU A 300 17.76 -15.17 -25.93
N ALA A 301 16.50 -15.47 -25.59
CA ALA A 301 15.34 -15.16 -26.43
C ALA A 301 15.28 -13.65 -26.76
N MET A 302 15.40 -12.82 -25.73
CA MET A 302 15.41 -11.36 -25.84
C MET A 302 16.57 -10.80 -26.69
N LYS A 303 17.76 -11.42 -26.64
CA LYS A 303 18.88 -11.01 -27.51
C LYS A 303 18.59 -11.31 -28.98
N ALA A 304 17.87 -12.38 -29.24
CA ALA A 304 17.51 -12.82 -30.57
C ALA A 304 16.32 -12.02 -31.14
N ASP A 305 15.33 -11.78 -30.28
CA ASP A 305 14.12 -11.03 -30.56
C ASP A 305 13.85 -9.97 -29.46
N PRO A 306 14.34 -8.73 -29.63
CA PRO A 306 14.08 -7.65 -28.68
C PRO A 306 12.62 -7.23 -28.59
N ALA A 307 11.77 -7.63 -29.53
CA ALA A 307 10.33 -7.38 -29.48
C ALA A 307 9.59 -8.43 -28.64
N LEU A 308 10.27 -9.52 -28.25
CA LEU A 308 9.77 -10.59 -27.38
C LEU A 308 8.56 -11.37 -27.90
N LEU A 309 8.22 -11.18 -29.18
CA LEU A 309 7.07 -11.82 -29.83
C LEU A 309 7.20 -13.34 -29.90
N GLU A 310 8.44 -13.84 -29.93
CA GLU A 310 8.75 -15.26 -30.13
C GLU A 310 9.37 -15.91 -28.88
N VAL A 311 9.20 -15.31 -27.70
CA VAL A 311 9.77 -15.84 -26.45
C VAL A 311 9.22 -17.23 -26.10
N THR A 312 7.96 -17.49 -26.42
CA THR A 312 7.27 -18.78 -26.21
C THR A 312 7.89 -19.90 -27.03
N THR A 313 8.44 -19.60 -28.21
CA THR A 313 9.14 -20.58 -29.05
C THR A 313 10.41 -21.10 -28.39
N VAL A 314 11.14 -20.24 -27.66
CA VAL A 314 12.32 -20.66 -26.88
C VAL A 314 11.90 -21.53 -25.69
N VAL A 315 10.80 -21.18 -25.03
CA VAL A 315 10.26 -21.94 -23.89
C VAL A 315 9.80 -23.33 -24.31
N ALA A 316 8.97 -23.43 -25.36
CA ALA A 316 8.49 -24.71 -25.88
C ALA A 316 9.67 -25.64 -26.23
N ALA A 317 10.70 -25.11 -26.89
CA ALA A 317 11.89 -25.88 -27.20
C ALA A 317 12.64 -26.36 -25.94
N ALA A 318 12.75 -25.52 -24.91
CA ALA A 318 13.42 -25.90 -23.67
C ALA A 318 12.66 -27.01 -22.92
N ILE A 319 11.33 -26.89 -22.83
CA ILE A 319 10.45 -27.87 -22.19
C ILE A 319 10.54 -29.21 -22.92
N ASP A 320 10.35 -29.24 -24.24
CA ASP A 320 10.45 -30.47 -25.06
C ASP A 320 11.78 -31.21 -24.85
N MET A 321 12.87 -30.46 -24.70
CA MET A 321 14.20 -31.04 -24.49
C MET A 321 14.35 -31.67 -23.11
N VAL A 322 13.83 -31.02 -22.07
CA VAL A 322 13.85 -31.56 -20.70
C VAL A 322 12.91 -32.77 -20.60
N GLU A 323 11.73 -32.72 -21.21
CA GLU A 323 10.81 -33.86 -21.30
C GLU A 323 11.40 -35.05 -22.07
N ALA A 324 12.21 -34.78 -23.10
CA ALA A 324 12.99 -35.79 -23.81
C ALA A 324 14.17 -36.36 -22.99
N GLY A 325 14.33 -35.93 -21.74
CA GLY A 325 15.33 -36.43 -20.79
C GLY A 325 16.71 -35.79 -20.92
N GLN A 326 16.83 -34.66 -21.61
CA GLN A 326 18.07 -33.89 -21.63
C GLN A 326 18.25 -33.14 -20.32
N THR A 327 19.50 -32.94 -19.91
CA THR A 327 19.79 -32.09 -18.75
C THR A 327 19.56 -30.62 -19.08
N GLU A 328 19.25 -29.79 -18.07
CA GLU A 328 19.09 -28.34 -18.24
C GLU A 328 20.29 -27.69 -18.96
N ALA A 329 21.51 -28.11 -18.59
CA ALA A 329 22.73 -27.60 -19.20
C ALA A 329 22.86 -27.96 -20.69
N GLU A 330 22.42 -29.16 -21.08
CA GLU A 330 22.39 -29.59 -22.49
C GLU A 330 21.32 -28.83 -23.29
N ALA A 331 20.14 -28.62 -22.70
CA ALA A 331 19.05 -27.86 -23.31
C ALA A 331 19.49 -26.42 -23.60
N ILE A 332 20.01 -25.70 -22.59
CA ILE A 332 20.52 -24.34 -22.74
C ILE A 332 21.62 -24.26 -23.80
N ALA A 333 22.63 -25.14 -23.74
CA ALA A 333 23.77 -25.08 -24.64
C ALA A 333 23.35 -25.25 -26.12
N LYS A 334 22.38 -26.13 -26.38
CA LYS A 334 21.84 -26.35 -27.72
C LYS A 334 20.98 -25.17 -28.20
N ILE A 335 20.10 -24.64 -27.35
CA ILE A 335 19.29 -23.46 -27.67
C ILE A 335 20.19 -22.27 -27.99
N GLN A 336 21.19 -21.99 -27.13
CA GLN A 336 22.17 -20.93 -27.36
C GLN A 336 22.96 -21.13 -28.65
N ALA A 337 23.37 -22.36 -28.95
CA ALA A 337 24.08 -22.67 -30.20
C ALA A 337 23.19 -22.45 -31.43
N ALA A 338 21.90 -22.79 -31.35
CA ALA A 338 20.94 -22.59 -32.43
C ALA A 338 20.65 -21.09 -32.66
N ILE A 339 20.34 -20.33 -31.60
CA ILE A 339 20.12 -18.87 -31.66
C ILE A 339 21.37 -18.16 -32.22
N LYS A 340 22.56 -18.58 -31.81
CA LYS A 340 23.81 -18.01 -32.32
C LYS A 340 24.05 -18.34 -33.80
N ALA A 341 23.65 -19.52 -34.25
CA ALA A 341 23.81 -19.94 -35.64
C ALA A 341 22.86 -19.18 -36.56
N ASP A 342 21.63 -18.94 -36.09
CA ASP A 342 20.65 -18.09 -36.75
C ASP A 342 19.69 -17.49 -35.70
N PRO A 343 19.68 -16.15 -35.52
CA PRO A 343 18.86 -15.48 -34.51
C PRO A 343 17.35 -15.57 -34.73
N SER A 344 16.88 -16.00 -35.90
CA SER A 344 15.43 -16.12 -36.15
C SER A 344 14.81 -17.18 -35.24
N LEU A 345 13.85 -16.79 -34.41
CA LEU A 345 13.22 -17.71 -33.43
C LEU A 345 12.12 -18.58 -34.05
N ASP A 346 11.46 -18.12 -35.10
CA ASP A 346 10.36 -18.80 -35.82
C ASP A 346 10.70 -20.23 -36.30
N THR A 347 11.97 -20.52 -36.56
CA THR A 347 12.46 -21.84 -37.01
C THR A 347 13.30 -22.56 -35.95
N LEU A 348 13.33 -22.07 -34.71
CA LEU A 348 14.15 -22.65 -33.63
C LEU A 348 13.74 -24.10 -33.33
N GLY A 349 12.44 -24.39 -33.30
CA GLY A 349 11.92 -25.74 -33.05
C GLY A 349 12.40 -26.76 -34.08
N GLU A 350 12.23 -26.44 -35.37
CA GLU A 350 12.71 -27.27 -36.49
C GLU A 350 14.21 -27.56 -36.41
N ARG A 351 15.01 -26.55 -36.06
CA ARG A 351 16.48 -26.66 -35.97
C ARG A 351 16.93 -27.53 -34.80
N LEU A 352 16.17 -27.53 -33.71
CA LEU A 352 16.45 -28.35 -32.53
C LEU A 352 15.83 -29.76 -32.63
N GLY A 353 15.00 -30.02 -33.64
CA GLY A 353 14.31 -31.29 -33.83
C GLY A 353 13.25 -31.56 -32.77
N VAL A 354 12.73 -30.49 -32.16
CA VAL A 354 11.58 -30.49 -31.26
C VAL A 354 10.31 -30.16 -32.06
N SER A 355 9.15 -30.64 -31.62
CA SER A 355 7.96 -30.65 -32.46
C SER A 355 7.11 -29.41 -32.14
N ASP A 356 6.80 -28.56 -33.13
CA ASP A 356 5.99 -27.33 -32.94
C ASP A 356 4.53 -27.57 -32.48
N LYS A 357 4.16 -28.81 -32.12
CA LYS A 357 2.77 -29.17 -31.80
C LYS A 357 2.17 -28.46 -30.58
N ASP A 358 3.01 -27.87 -29.72
CA ASP A 358 2.55 -27.17 -28.52
C ASP A 358 2.75 -25.64 -28.57
N ALA A 359 3.56 -25.11 -29.51
CA ALA A 359 3.71 -23.67 -29.70
C ALA A 359 2.41 -23.01 -30.20
N ASP A 360 1.65 -23.68 -31.07
CA ASP A 360 0.35 -23.21 -31.55
C ASP A 360 -0.70 -23.13 -30.41
N LYS A 361 -0.61 -23.96 -29.36
CA LYS A 361 -1.57 -23.93 -28.24
C LYS A 361 -1.34 -22.79 -27.27
N ALA A 362 -0.08 -22.40 -27.04
CA ALA A 362 0.26 -21.30 -26.14
C ALA A 362 -0.18 -19.95 -26.74
N LYS A 363 -0.02 -19.80 -28.05
CA LYS A 363 -0.48 -18.61 -28.79
C LYS A 363 -2.00 -18.46 -28.76
N ASP A 364 -2.74 -19.55 -28.97
CA ASP A 364 -4.20 -19.57 -28.88
C ASP A 364 -4.74 -19.20 -27.47
N GLN A 365 -3.96 -19.41 -26.41
CA GLN A 365 -4.35 -19.04 -25.03
C GLN A 365 -4.05 -17.57 -24.71
N ALA A 366 -2.90 -17.04 -25.16
CA ALA A 366 -2.56 -15.63 -25.00
C ALA A 366 -3.55 -14.70 -25.73
N ASP A 367 -3.87 -15.02 -26.98
CA ASP A 367 -4.85 -14.24 -27.78
C ASP A 367 -6.26 -14.26 -27.17
N SER A 368 -6.61 -15.32 -26.42
CA SER A 368 -7.92 -15.43 -25.76
C SER A 368 -8.05 -14.65 -24.45
N ALA A 369 -6.93 -14.24 -23.84
CA ALA A 369 -6.92 -13.45 -22.62
C ALA A 369 -7.15 -11.95 -22.90
N GLU A 370 -6.66 -11.43 -24.03
CA GLU A 370 -6.89 -10.04 -24.46
C GLU A 370 -8.37 -9.75 -24.78
N ASP A 371 -9.11 -10.73 -25.31
CA ASP A 371 -10.53 -10.56 -25.69
C ASP A 371 -11.48 -10.46 -24.48
N THR A 372 -11.04 -10.84 -23.27
CA THR A 372 -11.88 -10.81 -22.07
C THR A 372 -11.90 -9.47 -21.33
N GLU A 373 -10.94 -8.57 -21.56
CA GLU A 373 -10.89 -7.27 -20.88
C GLU A 373 -11.59 -6.13 -21.62
N GLY A 374 -11.92 -6.30 -22.91
CA GLY A 374 -12.60 -5.28 -23.72
C GLY A 374 -14.14 -5.29 -23.69
N GLY A 375 -14.78 -6.16 -22.91
CA GLY A 375 -16.21 -6.49 -23.03
C GLY A 375 -17.16 -5.96 -21.96
N GLY A 376 -16.69 -5.11 -21.03
CA GLY A 376 -17.50 -4.59 -19.92
C GLY A 376 -17.74 -3.08 -19.98
N GLU A 377 -18.63 -2.62 -20.87
CA GLU A 377 -19.31 -1.32 -20.74
C GLU A 377 -20.58 -1.41 -19.88
#